data_AF-A0A9J6FF92-F1
#
_entry.id   AF-A0A9J6FF92-F1
#
_cell.length_a   1.000
_cell.length_b   1.000
_cell.length_c   1.000
_cell.angle_alpha   90.00
_cell.angle_beta   90.00
_cell.angle_gamma   90.00
#
_symmetry.space_group_name_H-M   'P 1'
#
loop_
_entity.id
_entity.type
_entity.pdbx_description
1 polymer ?
#
loop_
_entity_poly.entity_id
_entity_poly.type
_entity_poly.pdbx_seq_one_letter_code
_entity_poly.pdbx_strand_id
1 'polypeptide(L)'
;MEYFQARSSGRPAELVSPTVLKGLRGRFTGATLDYQLPCTAAEGKLCQIFDHLSTWNEFLCQASMQLRETTGTSGNVALVFRSLPQLTPYPSREQLCEINTLVYWLLKTHRCLVYVEIKVSCGPYDHMLHEALQGNRHVRSLRLFWRVECLGRPSA
;
A
#
# COMPACT_ATOMS: atom_id res chain seq x y z
N MET A 1 0.66 39.36 -7.41
CA MET A 1 0.17 38.14 -6.72
C MET A 1 -0.28 37.20 -7.84
N GLU A 2 0.67 36.49 -8.44
CA GLU A 2 0.47 35.71 -9.66
C GLU A 2 0.27 34.23 -9.32
N TYR A 3 -0.87 33.69 -9.71
CA TYR A 3 -1.22 32.28 -9.60
C TYR A 3 -0.49 31.49 -10.68
N PHE A 4 0.48 30.65 -10.29
CA PHE A 4 1.07 29.66 -11.19
C PHE A 4 0.10 28.48 -11.36
N GLN A 5 -0.70 28.52 -12.44
CA GLN A 5 -1.41 27.36 -12.96
C GLN A 5 -0.42 26.45 -13.69
N ALA A 6 0.07 25.41 -13.01
CA ALA A 6 0.72 24.30 -13.69
C ALA A 6 -0.35 23.38 -14.29
N ARG A 7 -0.68 23.61 -15.56
CA ARG A 7 -1.29 22.60 -16.42
C ARG A 7 -0.26 21.49 -16.67
N SER A 8 -0.42 20.35 -16.02
CA SER A 8 0.18 19.09 -16.47
C SER A 8 -0.93 18.16 -16.93
N SER A 9 -1.30 18.30 -18.20
CA SER A 9 -2.10 17.36 -18.99
C SER A 9 -1.27 16.10 -19.31
N GLY A 10 -0.91 15.34 -18.29
CA GLY A 10 -0.33 14.00 -18.42
C GLY A 10 -1.39 12.97 -18.02
N ARG A 11 -1.80 12.11 -18.95
CA ARG A 11 -2.75 11.02 -18.67
C ARG A 11 -2.15 10.11 -17.57
N PRO A 12 -2.87 9.82 -16.47
CA PRO A 12 -2.36 8.90 -15.43
C PRO A 12 -2.53 7.42 -15.78
N ALA A 13 -2.90 7.07 -17.02
CA ALA A 13 -3.38 5.74 -17.36
C ALA A 13 -2.31 4.73 -17.81
N GLU A 14 -1.06 5.13 -18.01
CA GLU A 14 -0.02 4.26 -18.62
C GLU A 14 1.10 3.80 -17.68
N LEU A 15 1.10 4.21 -16.40
CA LEU A 15 2.19 3.87 -15.47
C LEU A 15 2.14 2.46 -14.88
N VAL A 16 1.08 1.68 -15.12
CA VAL A 16 0.92 0.36 -14.51
C VAL A 16 0.65 -0.66 -15.60
N SER A 17 1.70 -1.30 -16.10
CA SER A 17 1.49 -2.56 -16.82
C SER A 17 1.03 -3.60 -15.80
N PRO A 18 -0.19 -4.17 -15.91
CA PRO A 18 -0.71 -5.19 -14.98
C PRO A 18 0.15 -6.47 -14.94
N THR A 19 1.11 -6.57 -15.84
CA THR A 19 1.98 -7.72 -16.10
C THR A 19 3.05 -7.91 -15.03
N VAL A 20 3.49 -6.85 -14.34
CA VAL A 20 4.58 -6.93 -13.34
C VAL A 20 4.14 -7.67 -12.07
N LEU A 21 2.86 -7.58 -11.70
CA LEU A 21 2.32 -8.21 -10.50
C LEU A 21 1.61 -9.54 -10.77
N LYS A 22 1.34 -9.89 -12.04
CA LYS A 22 0.69 -11.16 -12.39
C LYS A 22 1.64 -12.31 -12.06
N GLY A 23 1.24 -13.15 -11.09
CA GLY A 23 2.02 -14.32 -10.73
C GLY A 23 3.01 -14.11 -9.59
N LEU A 24 2.85 -13.06 -8.76
CA LEU A 24 3.68 -12.86 -7.57
C LEU A 24 3.62 -14.10 -6.67
N ARG A 25 4.67 -14.91 -6.74
CA ARG A 25 4.79 -16.14 -5.98
C ARG A 25 5.51 -15.86 -4.67
N GLY A 26 4.88 -16.14 -3.55
CA GLY A 26 5.52 -16.09 -2.24
C GLY A 26 6.78 -16.95 -2.28
N ARG A 27 7.92 -16.37 -1.88
CA ARG A 27 9.20 -17.08 -1.82
C ARG A 27 9.16 -18.19 -0.78
N PHE A 28 8.44 -17.97 0.32
CA PHE A 28 8.38 -18.93 1.43
C PHE A 28 7.14 -19.81 1.37
N THR A 29 6.02 -19.25 0.92
CA THR A 29 4.75 -20.00 0.80
C THR A 29 4.61 -20.75 -0.53
N GLY A 30 5.36 -20.38 -1.58
CA GLY A 30 5.20 -20.94 -2.93
C GLY A 30 3.85 -20.60 -3.59
N ALA A 31 3.00 -19.84 -2.90
CA ALA A 31 1.64 -19.47 -3.30
C ALA A 31 1.66 -18.28 -4.25
N THR A 32 0.87 -18.35 -5.32
CA THR A 32 0.69 -17.23 -6.24
C THR A 32 -0.37 -16.29 -5.70
N LEU A 33 -0.01 -15.03 -5.52
CA LEU A 33 -0.89 -13.98 -5.08
C LEU A 33 -1.64 -13.39 -6.26
N ASP A 34 -2.95 -13.59 -6.29
CA ASP A 34 -3.83 -12.86 -7.21
C ASP A 34 -4.34 -11.59 -6.52
N TYR A 35 -3.60 -10.50 -6.70
CA TYR A 35 -3.90 -9.19 -6.12
C TYR A 35 -5.13 -8.50 -6.74
N GLN A 36 -5.67 -9.03 -7.84
CA GLN A 36 -6.84 -8.47 -8.51
C GLN A 36 -8.15 -9.03 -7.96
N LEU A 37 -8.08 -10.04 -7.09
CA LEU A 37 -9.27 -10.65 -6.53
C LEU A 37 -10.09 -9.64 -5.71
N PRO A 38 -11.41 -9.57 -5.93
CA PRO A 38 -12.26 -8.62 -5.23
C PRO A 38 -12.35 -8.95 -3.74
N CYS A 39 -12.77 -7.96 -2.94
CA CYS A 39 -13.03 -8.21 -1.54
C CYS A 39 -14.26 -9.12 -1.35
N THR A 40 -14.03 -10.27 -0.73
CA THR A 40 -15.08 -11.24 -0.39
C THR A 40 -15.62 -11.09 1.03
N ALA A 41 -15.18 -10.07 1.79
CA ALA A 41 -15.71 -9.79 3.12
C ALA A 41 -17.22 -9.59 3.06
N ALA A 42 -17.98 -10.26 3.91
CA ALA A 42 -19.42 -10.08 4.07
C ALA A 42 -19.78 -10.32 5.55
N GLU A 43 -21.04 -10.07 5.92
CA GLU A 43 -21.50 -10.36 7.28
C GLU A 43 -21.28 -11.84 7.61
N GLY A 44 -20.56 -12.11 8.71
CA GLY A 44 -20.18 -13.47 9.12
C GLY A 44 -19.15 -14.19 8.24
N LYS A 45 -18.59 -13.54 7.20
CA LYS A 45 -17.62 -14.14 6.28
C LYS A 45 -16.33 -13.34 6.19
N LEU A 46 -15.21 -13.99 6.53
CA LEU A 46 -13.87 -13.43 6.36
C LEU A 46 -13.55 -13.21 4.88
N CYS A 47 -12.80 -12.16 4.60
CA CYS A 47 -12.24 -11.97 3.26
C CYS A 47 -11.17 -13.03 2.99
N GLN A 48 -11.05 -13.50 1.76
CA GLN A 48 -9.99 -14.41 1.33
C GLN A 48 -8.57 -13.87 1.57
N ILE A 49 -8.42 -12.55 1.78
CA ILE A 49 -7.13 -11.97 2.16
C ILE A 49 -6.60 -12.55 3.47
N PHE A 50 -7.49 -13.02 4.36
CA PHE A 50 -7.15 -13.68 5.63
C PHE A 50 -6.38 -14.98 5.38
N ASP A 51 -6.80 -15.77 4.40
CA ASP A 51 -6.17 -17.04 4.04
C ASP A 51 -4.77 -16.84 3.43
N HIS A 52 -4.48 -15.61 2.97
CA HIS A 52 -3.25 -15.26 2.25
C HIS A 52 -2.40 -14.20 2.97
N LEU A 53 -2.67 -13.90 4.25
CA LEU A 53 -1.94 -12.87 5.00
C LEU A 53 -0.43 -13.09 4.98
N SER A 54 0.03 -14.33 5.14
CA SER A 54 1.46 -14.66 5.09
C SER A 54 2.08 -14.27 3.76
N THR A 55 1.45 -14.65 2.64
CA THR A 55 1.93 -14.33 1.30
C THR A 55 1.92 -12.82 1.03
N TRP A 56 0.84 -12.11 1.41
CA TRP A 56 0.80 -10.65 1.35
C TRP A 56 1.93 -10.00 2.16
N ASN A 57 2.19 -10.52 3.36
CA ASN A 57 3.21 -10.00 4.26
C ASN A 57 4.63 -10.24 3.73
N GLU A 58 4.88 -11.28 2.94
CA GLU A 58 6.18 -11.47 2.27
C GLU A 58 6.50 -10.30 1.33
N PHE A 59 5.52 -9.81 0.58
CA PHE A 59 5.70 -8.66 -0.32
C PHE A 59 5.73 -7.33 0.44
N LEU A 60 4.78 -7.14 1.37
CA LEU A 60 4.69 -5.91 2.16
C LEU A 60 5.88 -5.69 3.09
N CYS A 61 6.58 -6.75 3.51
CA CYS A 61 7.79 -6.61 4.32
C CYS A 61 8.88 -5.80 3.62
N GLN A 62 8.97 -5.85 2.29
CA GLN A 62 9.91 -5.03 1.51
C GLN A 62 9.63 -3.53 1.66
N ALA A 63 8.37 -3.18 1.95
CA ALA A 63 7.89 -1.83 2.19
C ALA A 63 7.91 -1.43 3.67
N SER A 64 8.43 -2.27 4.56
CA SER A 64 8.25 -2.11 6.01
C SER A 64 6.75 -2.03 6.37
N MET A 65 5.90 -2.85 5.73
CA MET A 65 4.47 -2.93 6.00
C MET A 65 4.05 -4.38 6.27
N GLN A 66 2.87 -4.55 6.87
CA GLN A 66 2.25 -5.86 7.09
C GLN A 66 0.73 -5.70 7.23
N LEU A 67 -0.02 -6.70 6.78
CA LEU A 67 -1.42 -6.91 7.11
C LEU A 67 -1.54 -7.72 8.40
N ARG A 68 -2.46 -7.30 9.27
CA ARG A 68 -2.82 -8.00 10.50
C ARG A 68 -4.32 -7.98 10.70
N GLU A 69 -4.84 -9.02 11.31
CA GLU A 69 -6.21 -8.98 11.85
C GLU A 69 -6.29 -7.98 13.00
N THR A 70 -7.34 -7.15 13.01
CA THR A 70 -7.60 -6.23 14.12
C THR A 70 -8.21 -6.99 15.29
N THR A 71 -7.67 -6.81 16.49
CA THR A 71 -8.20 -7.43 17.71
C THR A 71 -9.59 -6.90 18.04
N GLY A 72 -10.53 -7.79 18.34
CA GLY A 72 -11.87 -7.43 18.84
C GLY A 72 -12.92 -7.17 17.77
N THR A 73 -12.59 -7.27 16.48
CA THR A 73 -13.57 -7.25 15.39
C THR A 73 -13.27 -8.36 14.40
N SER A 74 -14.18 -9.34 14.28
CA SER A 74 -14.04 -10.42 13.31
C SER A 74 -14.06 -9.87 11.88
N GLY A 75 -13.09 -10.25 11.06
CA GLY A 75 -13.09 -9.95 9.61
C GLY A 75 -12.53 -8.60 9.19
N ASN A 76 -11.96 -7.83 10.11
CA ASN A 76 -11.30 -6.57 9.80
C ASN A 76 -9.78 -6.73 9.75
N VAL A 77 -9.16 -6.03 8.80
CA VAL A 77 -7.73 -6.05 8.55
C VAL A 77 -7.14 -4.66 8.75
N ALA A 78 -5.97 -4.62 9.37
CA ALA A 78 -5.12 -3.47 9.50
C ALA A 78 -3.92 -3.60 8.56
N LEU A 79 -3.68 -2.60 7.72
CA LEU A 79 -2.39 -2.42 7.06
C LEU A 79 -1.53 -1.56 7.98
N VAL A 80 -0.43 -2.10 8.51
CA VAL A 80 0.39 -1.41 9.49
C VAL A 80 1.84 -1.27 9.04
N PHE A 81 2.41 -0.10 9.35
CA PHE A 81 3.84 0.13 9.24
C PHE A 81 4.58 -0.72 10.28
N ARG A 82 5.65 -1.37 9.85
CA ARG A 82 6.53 -2.17 10.70
C ARG A 82 7.92 -1.56 10.62
N SER A 83 8.34 -0.88 11.69
CA SER A 83 9.73 -0.44 11.82
C SER A 83 10.64 -1.66 11.93
N LEU A 84 11.09 -2.18 10.79
CA LEU A 84 12.11 -3.21 10.74
C LEU A 84 13.48 -2.55 10.93
N PRO A 85 14.40 -3.18 11.69
CA PRO A 85 15.80 -2.76 11.65
C PRO A 85 16.27 -2.80 10.19
N GLN A 86 17.04 -1.80 9.75
CA GLN A 86 17.48 -1.56 8.36
C GLN A 86 18.46 -2.64 7.86
N LEU A 87 18.09 -3.90 7.98
CA LEU A 87 18.87 -5.06 7.56
C LEU A 87 18.70 -5.33 6.07
N THR A 88 17.71 -4.70 5.43
CA THR A 88 17.47 -4.81 3.99
C THR A 88 17.95 -3.56 3.26
N PRO A 89 18.62 -3.70 2.10
CA PRO A 89 18.97 -2.57 1.26
C PRO A 89 17.72 -1.76 0.89
N TYR A 90 17.93 -0.46 0.62
CA TYR A 90 16.85 0.42 0.17
C TYR A 90 16.22 -0.16 -1.12
N PRO A 91 14.87 -0.23 -1.21
CA PRO A 91 14.21 -0.82 -2.36
C PRO A 91 14.55 -0.06 -3.65
N SER A 92 14.69 -0.80 -4.75
CA SER A 92 14.87 -0.21 -6.09
C SER A 92 13.64 0.58 -6.51
N ARG A 93 13.77 1.43 -7.54
CA ARG A 93 12.63 2.19 -8.08
C ARG A 93 11.49 1.27 -8.57
N GLU A 94 11.82 0.13 -9.15
CA GLU A 94 10.88 -0.88 -9.61
C GLU A 94 10.15 -1.52 -8.43
N GLN A 95 10.89 -1.93 -7.39
CA GLN A 95 10.29 -2.46 -6.15
C GLN A 95 9.37 -1.45 -5.48
N LEU A 96 9.77 -0.17 -5.43
CA LEU A 96 8.91 0.89 -4.92
C LEU A 96 7.62 1.03 -5.75
N CYS A 97 7.71 0.92 -7.08
CA CYS A 97 6.53 0.95 -7.96
C CYS A 97 5.59 -0.22 -7.66
N GLU A 98 6.13 -1.44 -7.57
CA GLU A 98 5.38 -2.66 -7.28
C GLU A 98 4.67 -2.58 -5.92
N ILE A 99 5.40 -2.17 -4.89
CA ILE A 99 4.88 -1.98 -3.53
C ILE A 99 3.74 -0.96 -3.51
N ASN A 100 3.94 0.22 -4.13
CA ASN A 100 2.90 1.26 -4.15
C ASN A 100 1.68 0.80 -4.95
N THR A 101 1.88 0.03 -6.01
CA THR A 101 0.80 -0.57 -6.80
C THR A 101 0.03 -1.60 -5.96
N LEU A 102 0.70 -2.45 -5.19
CA LEU A 102 0.07 -3.41 -4.28
C LEU A 102 -0.74 -2.71 -3.19
N VAL A 103 -0.18 -1.66 -2.57
CA VAL A 103 -0.89 -0.87 -1.55
C VAL A 103 -2.11 -0.16 -2.16
N TYR A 104 -1.97 0.44 -3.33
CA TYR A 104 -3.08 1.04 -4.08
C TYR A 104 -4.21 0.03 -4.31
N TRP A 105 -3.89 -1.17 -4.81
CA TRP A 105 -4.89 -2.22 -5.05
C TRP A 105 -5.53 -2.72 -3.76
N LEU A 106 -4.75 -2.93 -2.70
CA LEU A 106 -5.28 -3.30 -1.40
C LEU A 106 -6.34 -2.29 -0.93
N LEU A 107 -5.98 -1.01 -0.92
CA LEU A 107 -6.87 0.06 -0.49
C LEU A 107 -8.08 0.21 -1.41
N LYS A 108 -7.91 0.10 -2.72
CA LYS A 108 -9.01 0.25 -3.68
C LYS A 108 -10.00 -0.92 -3.65
N THR A 109 -9.50 -2.13 -3.45
CA THR A 109 -10.29 -3.36 -3.60
C THR A 109 -10.84 -3.87 -2.28
N HIS A 110 -10.07 -3.80 -1.18
CA HIS A 110 -10.40 -4.47 0.08
C HIS A 110 -11.12 -3.57 1.09
N ARG A 111 -12.45 -3.66 1.13
CA ARG A 111 -13.31 -3.01 2.13
C ARG A 111 -13.11 -3.52 3.57
N CYS A 112 -12.44 -4.65 3.76
CA CYS A 112 -12.08 -5.15 5.10
C CYS A 112 -10.90 -4.37 5.72
N LEU A 113 -10.22 -3.51 4.96
CA LEU A 113 -9.18 -2.62 5.50
C LEU A 113 -9.82 -1.44 6.20
N VAL A 114 -9.80 -1.48 7.53
CA VAL A 114 -10.42 -0.44 8.39
C VAL A 114 -9.39 0.44 9.09
N TYR A 115 -8.16 -0.05 9.21
CA TYR A 115 -7.05 0.67 9.83
C TYR A 115 -5.86 0.67 8.87
N VAL A 116 -5.31 1.85 8.61
CA VAL A 116 -4.20 2.03 7.69
C VAL A 116 -3.13 2.87 8.37
N GLU A 117 -1.93 2.34 8.42
CA GLU A 117 -0.77 2.98 8.99
C GLU A 117 0.39 2.87 8.01
N ILE A 118 0.77 4.00 7.40
CA ILE A 118 1.70 4.06 6.27
C ILE A 118 2.77 5.11 6.54
N LYS A 119 4.01 4.78 6.20
CA LYS A 119 5.09 5.77 6.11
C LYS A 119 5.03 6.47 4.77
N VAL A 120 4.73 7.76 4.79
CA VAL A 120 4.67 8.61 3.61
C VAL A 120 6.09 9.07 3.28
N SER A 121 6.57 8.70 2.11
CA SER A 121 7.71 9.35 1.45
C SER A 121 7.18 10.44 0.54
N CYS A 122 7.86 11.59 0.41
CA CYS A 122 7.58 12.51 -0.69
C CYS A 122 8.12 11.88 -1.98
N GLY A 123 7.25 11.22 -2.75
CA GLY A 123 7.64 10.43 -3.90
C GLY A 123 6.68 10.57 -5.09
N PRO A 124 7.08 10.08 -6.28
CA PRO A 124 6.23 10.16 -7.47
C PRO A 124 4.91 9.37 -7.35
N TYR A 125 4.78 8.50 -6.33
CA TYR A 125 3.63 7.61 -6.13
C TYR A 125 2.59 8.14 -5.13
N ASP A 126 2.80 9.33 -4.57
CA ASP A 126 1.91 9.90 -3.53
C ASP A 126 0.48 10.10 -4.05
N HIS A 127 0.34 10.43 -5.33
CA HIS A 127 -0.95 10.60 -5.99
C HIS A 127 -1.78 9.30 -5.99
N MET A 128 -1.15 8.13 -6.18
CA MET A 128 -1.83 6.84 -6.15
C MET A 128 -2.37 6.56 -4.75
N LEU A 129 -1.54 6.75 -3.73
CA LEU A 129 -1.94 6.54 -2.35
C LEU A 129 -3.13 7.46 -1.99
N HIS A 130 -3.04 8.73 -2.36
CA HIS A 130 -4.11 9.70 -2.14
C HIS A 130 -5.41 9.30 -2.85
N GLU A 131 -5.35 8.91 -4.12
CA GLU A 131 -6.50 8.43 -4.88
C GLU A 131 -7.14 7.20 -4.23
N ALA A 132 -6.34 6.22 -3.81
CA ALA A 132 -6.84 5.00 -3.18
C ALA A 132 -7.51 5.27 -1.83
N LEU A 133 -6.94 6.15 -1.02
CA LEU A 133 -7.51 6.56 0.27
C LEU A 133 -8.82 7.34 0.08
N GLN A 134 -8.89 8.23 -0.92
CA GLN A 134 -10.13 8.94 -1.25
C GLN A 134 -11.24 7.99 -1.72
N GLY A 135 -10.88 6.93 -2.46
CA GLY A 135 -11.83 5.92 -2.93
C GLY A 135 -12.32 4.97 -1.83
N ASN A 136 -11.52 4.73 -0.79
CA ASN A 136 -11.85 3.76 0.25
C ASN A 136 -12.55 4.40 1.46
N ARG A 137 -13.89 4.36 1.45
CA ARG A 137 -14.74 4.87 2.53
C ARG A 137 -14.79 3.97 3.78
N HIS A 138 -14.16 2.80 3.74
CA HIS A 138 -14.17 1.82 4.83
C HIS A 138 -13.00 1.99 5.80
N VAL A 139 -11.96 2.74 5.41
CA VAL A 139 -10.87 3.12 6.32
C VAL A 139 -11.42 4.07 7.38
N ARG A 140 -11.40 3.61 8.64
CA ARG A 140 -11.91 4.36 9.81
C ARG A 140 -10.80 5.07 10.55
N SER A 141 -9.57 4.61 10.42
CA SER A 141 -8.41 5.16 11.10
C SER A 141 -7.21 5.16 10.16
N LEU A 142 -6.59 6.33 9.99
CA LEU A 142 -5.40 6.55 9.18
C LEU A 142 -4.29 7.14 10.06
N ARG A 143 -3.11 6.53 10.04
CA ARG A 143 -1.89 7.06 10.64
C ARG A 143 -0.80 7.21 9.59
N LEU A 144 -0.29 8.42 9.45
CA LEU A 144 0.77 8.75 8.49
C LEU A 144 2.06 9.05 9.25
N PHE A 145 3.15 8.41 8.86
CA PHE A 145 4.49 8.74 9.36
C PHE A 145 5.24 9.51 8.28
N TRP A 146 5.70 10.71 8.59
CA TRP A 146 6.63 11.45 7.74
C TRP A 146 8.07 11.19 8.15
N ARG A 147 8.98 11.15 7.18
CA ARG A 147 10.42 11.26 7.45
C ARG A 147 10.78 12.74 7.36
N VAL A 148 11.28 13.33 8.45
CA VAL A 148 11.65 14.76 8.50
C VAL A 148 12.87 15.11 7.61
N GLU A 149 13.47 14.12 6.95
CA GLU A 149 14.65 14.28 6.09
C GLU A 149 14.41 15.13 4.82
N CYS A 150 13.15 15.48 4.48
CA CYS A 150 12.84 16.34 3.34
C CYS A 150 12.86 17.85 3.66
N LEU A 151 13.05 18.25 4.92
CA LEU A 151 13.34 19.64 5.26
C LEU A 151 14.86 19.85 5.15
N GLY A 152 15.32 20.08 3.92
CA GLY A 152 16.69 20.49 3.67
C GLY A 152 17.07 21.63 4.61
N ARG A 153 18.18 21.49 5.34
CA ARG A 153 18.86 22.66 5.91
C ARG A 153 19.10 23.63 4.77
N PRO A 154 18.72 24.92 4.88
CA PRO A 154 19.27 25.91 3.97
C PRO A 154 20.78 25.90 4.19
N SER A 155 21.53 25.60 3.13
CA SER A 155 22.97 25.82 3.08
C SER A 155 23.22 27.29 3.43
N ALA A 156 23.98 27.53 4.49
CA ALA A 156 24.52 28.85 4.79
C ALA A 156 25.64 29.21 3.80
#